data_AF-A0A4Y2MGC6-F1
#
_entry.id   AF-A0A4Y2MGC6-F1
#
_cell.length_a   1.000
_cell.length_b   1.000
_cell.length_c   1.000
_cell.angle_alpha   90.00
_cell.angle_beta   90.00
_cell.angle_gamma   90.00
#
_symmetry.space_group_name_H-M   'P 1'
#
loop_
_entity.id
_entity.type
_entity.pdbx_description
1 polymer ?
#
loop_
_entity_poly.entity_id
_entity_poly.type
_entity_poly.pdbx_seq_one_letter_code
_entity_poly.pdbx_strand_id
1 'polypeptide(L)'
;MNSENIFEEFTSKGFALIENFITSSEVDNLLQECSTIVQNMKLPEHCSVFHTGKDQARDDYFITSGDKISFFFEKDAVNDEGDLIVEKEKSLNKMGHGE
;
A
#
# COMPACT_ATOMS: atom_id res chain seq x y z
N MET A 1 16.29 -19.43 15.75
CA MET A 1 15.78 -18.08 16.04
C MET A 1 15.60 -17.97 17.55
N ASN A 2 16.28 -17.03 18.22
CA ASN A 2 16.19 -16.90 19.67
C ASN A 2 15.02 -15.97 20.03
N SER A 3 13.86 -16.56 20.35
CA SER A 3 12.63 -15.82 20.65
C SER A 3 12.77 -14.84 21.84
N GLU A 4 13.65 -15.13 22.79
CA GLU A 4 13.93 -14.25 23.94
C GLU A 4 14.53 -12.92 23.48
N ASN A 5 15.40 -12.94 22.46
CA ASN A 5 16.03 -11.73 21.93
C ASN A 5 15.04 -10.84 21.16
N ILE A 6 14.12 -11.45 20.38
CA ILE A 6 13.08 -10.72 19.64
C ILE A 6 12.15 -9.97 20.59
N PHE A 7 11.75 -10.62 21.70
CA PHE A 7 10.85 -10.00 22.67
C PHE A 7 11.50 -8.79 23.36
N GLU A 8 12.78 -8.91 23.74
CA GLU A 8 13.54 -7.80 24.34
C GLU A 8 13.72 -6.63 23.36
N GLU A 9 14.06 -6.91 22.09
CA GLU A 9 14.17 -5.87 21.07
C GLU A 9 12.85 -5.14 20.85
N PHE A 10 11.75 -5.89 20.69
CA PHE A 10 10.43 -5.30 20.50
C PHE A 10 10.04 -4.42 21.70
N THR A 11 10.22 -4.93 22.92
CA THR A 11 9.84 -4.22 24.15
C THR A 11 10.69 -2.96 24.35
N SER A 12 11.99 -3.00 24.03
CA SER A 12 12.91 -1.87 24.26
C SER A 12 12.97 -0.85 23.12
N LYS A 13 12.80 -1.28 21.87
CA LYS A 13 12.96 -0.45 20.66
C LYS A 13 11.63 -0.10 19.98
N GLY A 14 10.53 -0.78 20.32
CA GLY A 14 9.22 -0.64 19.67
C GLY A 14 9.07 -1.40 18.35
N PHE A 15 10.10 -2.16 17.93
CA PHE A 15 10.09 -3.05 16.77
C PHE A 15 11.14 -4.15 16.95
N ALA A 16 11.02 -5.25 16.20
CA ALA A 16 12.04 -6.31 16.15
C ALA A 16 12.19 -6.85 14.73
N LEU A 17 13.41 -7.29 14.39
CA LEU A 17 13.70 -7.91 13.10
C LEU A 17 13.53 -9.42 13.19
N ILE A 18 12.64 -9.96 12.37
CA ILE A 18 12.44 -11.41 12.21
C ILE A 18 12.93 -11.80 10.82
N GLU A 19 14.18 -12.23 10.74
CA GLU A 19 14.76 -12.66 9.47
C GLU A 19 14.07 -13.91 8.92
N ASN A 20 13.85 -13.94 7.61
CA ASN A 20 13.26 -15.07 6.90
C ASN A 20 11.90 -15.52 7.47
N PHE A 21 11.08 -14.57 7.94
CA PHE A 21 9.74 -14.84 8.45
C PHE A 21 8.84 -15.52 7.41
N ILE A 22 8.95 -15.07 6.16
CA ILE A 22 8.38 -15.74 4.99
C ILE A 22 9.50 -16.21 4.07
N THR A 23 9.21 -17.26 3.31
CA THR A 23 10.10 -17.87 2.32
C THR A 23 10.20 -17.00 1.06
N SER A 24 11.26 -17.18 0.27
CA SER A 24 11.40 -16.50 -1.03
C SER A 24 10.22 -16.80 -1.97
N SER A 25 9.69 -18.03 -1.94
CA SER A 25 8.52 -18.41 -2.73
C SER A 25 7.26 -17.64 -2.33
N GLU A 26 7.04 -17.43 -1.03
CA GLU A 26 5.94 -16.60 -0.54
C GLU A 26 6.10 -15.14 -0.96
N VAL A 27 7.32 -14.60 -0.93
CA VAL A 27 7.62 -13.25 -1.46
C VAL A 27 7.28 -13.16 -2.94
N ASP A 28 7.74 -14.12 -3.75
CA ASP A 28 7.49 -14.15 -5.20
C ASP A 28 5.99 -14.25 -5.51
N ASN A 29 5.26 -15.08 -4.78
CA ASN A 29 3.81 -15.22 -4.92
C ASN A 29 3.07 -13.91 -4.59
N LEU A 30 3.47 -13.22 -3.50
CA LEU A 30 2.89 -11.93 -3.13
C LEU A 30 3.15 -10.86 -4.21
N LEU A 31 4.38 -10.78 -4.73
CA LEU A 31 4.73 -9.85 -5.79
C LEU A 31 3.94 -10.11 -7.08
N GLN A 32 3.79 -11.39 -7.45
CA GLN A 32 3.03 -11.79 -8.63
C GLN A 32 1.53 -11.46 -8.50
N GLU A 33 0.94 -11.67 -7.33
CA GLU A 33 -0.46 -11.32 -7.09
C GLU A 33 -0.66 -9.80 -7.08
N CYS A 34 0.22 -9.04 -6.41
CA CYS A 34 0.21 -7.58 -6.46
C CYS A 34 0.27 -7.07 -7.91
N SER A 35 1.17 -7.62 -8.73
CA SER A 35 1.25 -7.26 -10.16
C SER A 35 -0.04 -7.57 -10.90
N THR A 36 -0.67 -8.72 -10.63
CA THR A 36 -1.94 -9.12 -11.25
C THR A 36 -3.06 -8.16 -10.88
N ILE A 37 -3.17 -7.79 -9.60
CA ILE A 37 -4.16 -6.84 -9.10
C ILE A 37 -3.99 -5.47 -9.78
N VAL A 38 -2.76 -4.96 -9.85
CA VAL A 38 -2.48 -3.65 -10.46
C VAL A 38 -2.74 -3.65 -11.97
N GLN A 39 -2.38 -4.73 -12.68
CA GLN A 39 -2.68 -4.87 -14.11
C GLN A 39 -4.20 -4.85 -14.36
N ASN A 40 -4.97 -5.53 -13.50
CA ASN A 40 -6.43 -5.60 -13.61
C ASN A 40 -7.16 -4.42 -12.95
N MET A 41 -6.43 -3.48 -12.34
CA MET A 41 -7.00 -2.27 -11.74
C MET A 41 -7.79 -1.48 -12.78
N LYS A 42 -9.03 -1.17 -12.43
CA LYS A 42 -9.82 -0.12 -13.07
C LYS A 42 -9.52 1.19 -12.37
N LEU A 43 -9.11 2.20 -13.13
CA LEU A 43 -8.91 3.52 -12.57
C LEU A 43 -10.25 4.04 -12.03
N PRO A 44 -10.28 4.57 -10.79
CA PRO A 44 -11.45 5.27 -10.28
C PRO A 44 -11.69 6.54 -11.12
N GLU A 45 -12.95 6.99 -11.17
CA GLU A 45 -13.34 8.22 -11.90
C GLU A 45 -12.58 9.45 -11.41
N HIS A 46 -12.18 9.46 -10.14
CA HIS A 46 -11.24 10.41 -9.56
C HIS A 46 -10.09 9.64 -8.90
N CYS A 47 -8.87 9.85 -9.38
CA CYS A 47 -7.67 9.26 -8.79
C CYS A 47 -7.40 9.90 -7.42
N SER A 48 -7.66 9.16 -6.34
CA SER A 48 -7.32 9.60 -4.99
C SER A 48 -5.80 9.64 -4.84
N VAL A 49 -5.30 10.80 -4.43
CA VAL A 49 -3.88 11.06 -4.21
C VAL A 49 -3.53 10.85 -2.75
N PHE A 50 -2.44 10.11 -2.49
CA PHE A 50 -1.92 9.97 -1.14
C PHE A 50 -1.38 11.32 -0.61
N HIS A 51 -1.95 11.81 0.50
CA HIS A 51 -1.54 13.03 1.19
C HIS A 51 -1.33 12.80 2.68
N THR A 52 -0.12 12.95 3.20
CA THR A 52 0.11 12.96 4.65
C THR A 52 -0.46 14.24 5.28
N GLY A 53 -1.70 14.19 5.81
CA GLY A 53 -2.33 15.35 6.45
C GLY A 53 -3.82 15.20 6.77
N LYS A 54 -4.45 16.30 7.23
CA LYS A 54 -5.88 16.34 7.62
C LYS A 54 -6.86 16.16 6.44
N ASP A 55 -6.38 16.32 5.22
CA ASP A 55 -7.23 16.28 4.02
C ASP A 55 -7.50 14.85 3.53
N GLN A 56 -6.64 13.87 3.85
CA GLN A 56 -6.91 12.45 3.60
C GLN A 56 -8.12 11.93 4.37
N ALA A 57 -8.32 12.43 5.59
CA ALA A 57 -9.45 12.08 6.45
C ALA A 57 -10.79 12.68 5.98
N ARG A 58 -10.81 13.37 4.83
CA ARG A 58 -12.01 13.94 4.19
C ARG A 58 -12.29 13.35 2.82
N ASP A 59 -11.46 12.43 2.34
CA ASP A 59 -11.66 11.74 1.08
C ASP A 59 -12.55 10.51 1.32
N ASP A 60 -13.79 10.55 0.83
CA ASP A 60 -14.75 9.45 0.93
C ASP A 60 -14.19 8.14 0.34
N TYR A 61 -13.33 8.23 -0.68
CA TYR A 61 -12.65 7.07 -1.25
C TYR A 61 -11.73 6.40 -0.22
N PHE A 62 -10.96 7.20 0.54
CA PHE A 62 -10.12 6.70 1.61
C PHE A 62 -10.94 6.15 2.78
N ILE A 63 -11.93 6.90 3.26
CA ILE A 63 -12.75 6.52 4.42
C ILE A 63 -13.49 5.20 4.18
N THR A 64 -14.01 5.00 2.97
CA THR A 64 -14.79 3.80 2.61
C THR A 64 -13.94 2.69 1.97
N SER A 65 -12.61 2.80 2.05
CA SER A 65 -11.68 1.80 1.52
C SER A 65 -11.45 0.60 2.43
N GLY A 66 -11.97 0.61 3.66
CA GLY A 66 -11.65 -0.34 4.74
C GLY A 66 -12.05 -1.80 4.51
N ASP A 67 -12.91 -2.07 3.54
CA ASP A 67 -13.34 -3.41 3.13
C ASP A 67 -13.07 -3.68 1.64
N LYS A 68 -12.17 -2.89 1.02
CA LYS A 68 -11.93 -2.91 -0.44
C LYS A 68 -10.46 -2.87 -0.78
N ILE A 69 -10.12 -3.51 -1.90
CA ILE A 69 -8.85 -3.25 -2.59
C ILE A 69 -9.00 -1.90 -3.31
N SER A 70 -8.53 -0.84 -2.65
CA SER A 70 -8.51 0.52 -3.17
C SER A 70 -7.08 0.94 -3.50
N PHE A 71 -6.93 1.91 -4.40
CA PHE A 71 -5.65 2.30 -4.99
C PHE A 71 -5.37 3.76 -4.71
N PHE A 72 -4.18 4.04 -4.18
CA PHE A 72 -3.76 5.39 -3.81
C PHE A 72 -2.49 5.73 -4.56
N PHE A 73 -2.53 6.82 -5.33
CA PHE A 73 -1.45 7.21 -6.22
C PHE A 73 -0.48 8.18 -5.56
N GLU A 74 0.75 8.20 -6.08
CA GLU A 74 1.76 9.18 -5.72
C GLU A 74 1.27 10.60 -6.01
N LYS A 75 1.68 11.54 -5.15
CA LYS A 75 1.26 12.94 -5.25
C LYS A 75 1.57 13.57 -6.60
N ASP A 76 2.74 13.29 -7.11
CA ASP A 76 3.24 13.89 -8.34
C ASP A 76 2.86 13.06 -9.59
N ALA A 77 2.04 12.01 -9.43
CA ALA A 77 1.59 11.15 -10.52
C ALA A 77 0.22 11.55 -11.10
N VAL A 78 -0.47 12.51 -10.49
CA VAL A 78 -1.79 13.02 -10.91
C VAL A 78 -1.68 14.50 -11.28
N ASN A 79 -2.22 14.92 -12.43
CA ASN A 79 -2.25 16.33 -12.84
C ASN A 79 -3.41 17.11 -12.20
N ASP A 80 -3.48 18.41 -12.50
CA ASP A 80 -4.54 19.30 -12.00
C ASP A 80 -5.94 18.90 -12.50
N GLU A 81 -6.02 18.16 -13.61
CA GLU A 81 -7.24 17.60 -14.18
C GLU A 81 -7.70 16.29 -13.51
N GLY A 82 -6.88 15.67 -12.65
CA GLY A 82 -7.18 14.41 -11.96
C GLY A 82 -6.79 13.14 -12.71
N ASP A 83 -6.02 13.27 -13.80
CA ASP A 83 -5.53 12.20 -14.65
C ASP A 83 -4.10 11.78 -14.29
N LEU A 84 -3.77 10.52 -14.55
CA LEU A 84 -2.40 10.00 -14.39
C LEU A 84 -1.47 10.53 -15.49
N ILE A 85 -0.30 11.01 -15.10
CA ILE A 85 0.72 11.50 -16.05
C ILE A 85 1.74 10.43 -16.46
N VAL A 86 1.75 9.29 -15.77
CA VAL A 86 2.53 8.09 -16.12
C VAL A 86 1.68 6.82 -15.95
N GLU A 87 2.19 5.70 -16.47
CA GLU A 87 1.53 4.39 -16.38
C GLU A 87 1.08 4.06 -14.94
N LYS A 88 -0.13 3.52 -14.82
CA LYS A 88 -0.78 3.28 -13.52
C LYS A 88 0.05 2.39 -12.58
N GLU A 89 0.81 1.45 -13.14
CA GLU A 89 1.74 0.57 -12.42
C GLU A 89 2.90 1.33 -11.78
N LYS A 90 3.28 2.48 -12.35
CA LYS A 90 4.37 3.33 -11.88
C LYS A 90 3.89 4.48 -11.01
N SER A 91 2.59 4.78 -11.07
CA SER A 91 1.94 5.86 -10.32
C SER A 91 1.47 5.43 -8.93
N LEU A 92 1.36 4.13 -8.65
CA LEU A 92 0.77 3.62 -7.41
C LEU A 92 1.72 3.80 -6.22
N ASN A 93 1.26 4.47 -5.16
CA ASN A 93 1.97 4.55 -3.88
C ASN A 93 1.66 3.32 -3.01
N LYS A 94 0.37 2.97 -2.88
CA LYS A 94 -0.09 1.82 -2.09
C LYS A 94 -1.44 1.28 -2.57
N MET A 95 -1.73 0.04 -2.19
CA MET A 95 -3.05 -0.58 -2.26
C MET A 95 -3.55 -0.98 -0.87
N GLY A 96 -4.83 -0.79 -0.59
CA GLY A 96 -5.48 -1.07 0.71
C GLY A 96 -6.92 -0.55 0.75
N HIS A 97 -7.71 -0.73 1.81
CA HIS A 97 -7.48 -1.64 2.94
C HIS A 97 -8.55 -2.73 2.81
N GLY A 98 -8.21 -3.89 2.24
CA GLY A 98 -9.12 -5.03 2.27
C GLY A 98 -8.98 -5.75 3.61
N GLU A 99 -9.74 -5.33 4.64
CA GLU A 99 -9.99 -6.18 5.81
C GLU A 99 -10.97 -7.32 5.50
#